data_AF-A0A2V8URJ4-F1
#
_entry.id   AF-A0A2V8URJ4-F1
#
_cell.length_a   1.000
_cell.length_b   1.000
_cell.length_c   1.000
_cell.angle_alpha   90.00
_cell.angle_beta   90.00
_cell.angle_gamma   90.00
#
_symmetry.space_group_name_H-M   'P 1'
#
loop_
_entity.id
_entity.type
_entity.pdbx_description
1 polymer ?
#
loop_
_entity_poly.entity_id
_entity_poly.type
_entity_poly.pdbx_seq_one_letter_code
_entity_poly.pdbx_strand_id
1 'polypeptide(L)'
;MLHYSVRRSLVSLILLLLSAAAVAAQEAPENQPADPSGISRLDITLDARGAASVALKVFDRKISASIVPALEQMLQCPLEDTKERDADGDWVASARCAQAFRKKGLLVGGTIALTPLAAQLKQANVLRIEATIRHPHTGFSQFVENSWTRRTTPQSVEYSRTLSPDDAIPTLHLAFGYRMVNFLPVSLLLFPVSLTLVMRWAALRVKNADSAVVWFTYWRVFGWVMTGAWLLWVQGSNALDCAALARFLLNDSSKAPLLQFTFYLVPPILIQLICTLTSGRVLRRAGGGQWELPVTLKHAFWHEPVNIWPLLCLLAGVASLMLFNAFVLGFACLAVGYASRIALLSLWQRFQNLSRYELPAGDLRDHILALARQAGVSLKQIYLLPASEGRLASPLMSRQGRLLLSDYLLRLLPKRELDVVLAREMAHVKRYHTALMLGATVVALPLIYRFSNLPVIADQLPWAVRGPLLVWLTPLFLYLLWRRLERDAESAAVAATGDPDAMVAALPKIAQCNLIGNYFRRLEWRFWPNGLWRSRPEADLMTALSGGPLVSSGSDGSRVMGG
;
A
#
# COMPACT_ATOMS: atom_id res chain seq x y z
N MET A 1 -21.71 -16.90 27.52
CA MET A 1 -20.62 -17.49 26.70
C MET A 1 -21.05 -17.94 25.30
N LEU A 2 -22.33 -18.20 25.01
CA LEU A 2 -22.77 -18.63 23.66
C LEU A 2 -22.63 -17.57 22.54
N HIS A 3 -22.72 -16.26 22.83
CA HIS A 3 -22.57 -15.22 21.80
C HIS A 3 -21.15 -15.03 21.24
N TYR A 4 -20.13 -15.56 21.91
CA TYR A 4 -18.73 -15.43 21.47
C TYR A 4 -18.33 -16.52 20.45
N SER A 5 -18.97 -17.69 20.51
CA SER A 5 -18.72 -18.83 19.60
C SER A 5 -19.28 -18.56 18.20
N VAL A 6 -20.52 -18.05 18.12
CA VAL A 6 -21.22 -17.76 16.85
C VAL A 6 -20.47 -16.70 16.02
N ARG A 7 -19.86 -15.69 16.66
CA ARG A 7 -19.05 -14.67 15.97
C ARG A 7 -17.75 -15.22 15.37
N ARG A 8 -17.11 -16.21 16.00
CA ARG A 8 -15.91 -16.85 15.43
C ARG A 8 -16.26 -17.73 14.24
N SER A 9 -17.35 -18.50 14.33
CA SER A 9 -17.81 -19.32 13.21
C SER A 9 -18.23 -18.49 12.01
N LEU A 10 -18.88 -17.34 12.22
CA LEU A 10 -19.25 -16.42 11.13
C LEU A 10 -18.02 -15.77 10.48
N VAL A 11 -17.01 -15.37 11.25
CA VAL A 11 -15.77 -14.79 10.70
C VAL A 11 -14.95 -15.83 9.95
N SER A 12 -14.89 -17.07 10.44
CA SER A 12 -14.25 -18.19 9.71
C SER A 12 -15.01 -18.57 8.45
N LEU A 13 -16.35 -18.56 8.48
CA LEU A 13 -17.19 -18.80 7.30
C LEU A 13 -17.03 -17.70 6.26
N ILE A 14 -16.96 -16.43 6.68
CA ILE A 14 -16.71 -15.28 5.80
C ILE A 14 -15.29 -15.33 5.22
N LEU A 15 -14.28 -15.73 5.99
CA LEU A 15 -12.91 -15.93 5.49
C LEU A 15 -12.80 -17.10 4.50
N LEU A 16 -13.53 -18.20 4.75
CA LEU A 16 -13.64 -19.35 3.83
C LEU A 16 -14.40 -18.99 2.54
N LEU A 17 -15.46 -18.19 2.64
CA LEU A 17 -16.22 -17.69 1.50
C LEU A 17 -15.43 -16.65 0.70
N LEU A 18 -14.61 -15.83 1.34
CA LEU A 18 -13.71 -14.88 0.69
C LEU A 18 -12.53 -15.57 -0.01
N SER A 19 -11.98 -16.65 0.57
CA SER A 19 -10.99 -17.48 -0.12
C SER A 19 -11.61 -18.26 -1.27
N ALA A 20 -12.84 -18.77 -1.12
CA ALA A 20 -13.57 -19.43 -2.20
C ALA A 20 -13.93 -18.46 -3.33
N ALA A 21 -14.32 -17.22 -3.01
CA ALA A 21 -14.63 -16.18 -4.00
C ALA A 21 -13.38 -15.63 -4.71
N ALA A 22 -12.24 -15.53 -4.02
CA ALA A 22 -10.97 -15.16 -4.64
C ALA A 22 -10.41 -16.26 -5.55
N VAL A 23 -10.67 -17.53 -5.23
CA VAL A 23 -10.34 -18.67 -6.10
C VAL A 23 -11.33 -18.81 -7.25
N ALA A 24 -12.61 -18.47 -7.06
CA ALA A 24 -13.63 -18.50 -8.11
C ALA A 24 -13.59 -17.28 -9.07
N ALA A 25 -12.90 -16.19 -8.70
CA ALA A 25 -12.63 -15.06 -9.57
C ALA A 25 -11.36 -15.24 -10.42
N GLN A 26 -10.66 -16.37 -10.26
CA GLN A 26 -9.68 -16.84 -11.22
C GLN A 26 -10.49 -17.41 -12.39
N GLU A 27 -10.38 -16.74 -13.55
CA GLU A 27 -11.01 -17.12 -14.82
C GLU A 27 -11.28 -18.62 -14.86
N ALA A 28 -12.57 -18.98 -14.88
CA ALA A 28 -12.98 -20.31 -15.29
C ALA A 28 -12.17 -20.65 -16.55
N PRO A 29 -11.57 -21.85 -16.66
CA PRO A 29 -10.84 -22.22 -17.87
C PRO A 29 -11.79 -21.96 -19.03
N GLU A 30 -11.46 -20.94 -19.82
CA GLU A 30 -12.21 -20.58 -21.00
C GLU A 30 -12.32 -21.89 -21.78
N ASN A 31 -13.55 -22.40 -21.89
CA ASN A 31 -13.86 -23.54 -22.74
C ASN A 31 -13.17 -23.23 -24.06
N GLN A 32 -12.18 -24.06 -24.43
CA GLN A 32 -11.55 -23.99 -25.73
C GLN A 32 -12.69 -23.85 -26.74
N PRO A 33 -12.78 -22.76 -27.51
CA PRO A 33 -13.83 -22.64 -28.49
C PRO A 33 -13.73 -23.86 -29.40
N ALA A 34 -14.83 -24.61 -29.50
CA ALA A 34 -14.96 -25.66 -30.49
C ALA A 34 -14.62 -25.05 -31.84
N ASP A 35 -13.55 -25.55 -32.43
CA ASP A 35 -12.81 -24.87 -33.46
C ASP A 35 -13.47 -25.05 -34.83
N PRO A 36 -13.91 -23.97 -35.52
CA PRO A 36 -14.64 -24.10 -36.78
C PRO A 36 -13.73 -24.12 -38.02
N SER A 37 -12.40 -24.10 -37.87
CA SER A 37 -11.47 -24.09 -39.01
C SER A 37 -10.72 -25.42 -39.10
N GLY A 38 -10.98 -26.22 -40.14
CA GLY A 38 -10.24 -27.46 -40.47
C GLY A 38 -8.77 -27.22 -40.89
N ILE A 39 -8.05 -26.33 -40.21
CA ILE A 39 -6.64 -26.00 -40.43
C ILE A 39 -5.83 -26.77 -39.39
N SER A 40 -4.82 -27.52 -39.84
CA SER A 40 -3.93 -28.28 -38.96
C SER A 40 -3.17 -27.35 -38.00
N ARG A 41 -2.94 -27.77 -36.75
CA ARG A 41 -2.34 -26.96 -35.70
C ARG A 41 -1.09 -27.58 -35.11
N LEU A 42 -0.07 -26.75 -34.89
CA LEU A 42 1.15 -27.08 -34.17
C LEU A 42 1.28 -26.16 -32.96
N ASP A 43 1.10 -26.70 -31.76
CA ASP A 43 1.25 -25.99 -30.50
C ASP A 43 2.56 -26.41 -29.81
N ILE A 44 3.45 -25.45 -29.58
CA ILE A 44 4.71 -25.63 -28.83
C ILE A 44 4.61 -24.80 -27.56
N THR A 45 4.51 -25.45 -26.41
CA THR A 45 4.45 -24.79 -25.10
C THR A 45 5.76 -25.01 -24.34
N LEU A 46 6.42 -23.92 -23.98
CA LEU A 46 7.65 -23.91 -23.18
C LEU A 46 7.33 -23.65 -21.71
N ASP A 47 8.07 -24.29 -20.81
CA ASP A 47 7.99 -24.05 -19.38
C ASP A 47 9.16 -23.16 -18.88
N ALA A 48 9.12 -22.75 -17.61
CA ALA A 48 10.13 -21.88 -17.01
C ALA A 48 11.47 -22.60 -16.70
N ARG A 49 11.55 -23.91 -16.92
CA ARG A 49 12.76 -24.73 -16.82
C ARG A 49 13.43 -24.96 -18.17
N GLY A 50 12.72 -24.70 -19.26
CA GLY A 50 13.18 -24.92 -20.63
C GLY A 50 12.70 -26.24 -21.24
N ALA A 51 11.76 -26.94 -20.60
CA ALA A 51 11.09 -28.06 -21.22
C ALA A 51 10.08 -27.57 -22.26
N ALA A 52 9.97 -28.29 -23.38
CA ALA A 52 9.00 -28.03 -24.43
C ALA A 52 8.00 -29.18 -24.51
N SER A 53 6.72 -28.86 -24.50
CA SER A 53 5.64 -29.79 -24.86
C SER A 53 5.12 -29.41 -26.23
N VAL A 54 5.05 -30.38 -27.13
CA VAL A 54 4.56 -30.18 -28.49
C VAL A 54 3.30 -31.00 -28.69
N ALA A 55 2.28 -30.38 -29.27
CA ALA A 55 1.07 -31.03 -29.74
C ALA A 55 0.85 -30.65 -31.21
N LEU A 56 0.68 -31.66 -32.06
CA LEU A 56 0.38 -31.51 -33.47
C LEU A 56 -0.96 -32.19 -33.74
N LYS A 57 -1.92 -31.42 -34.23
CA LYS A 57 -3.23 -31.89 -34.65
C LYS A 57 -3.39 -31.68 -36.15
N VAL A 58 -3.62 -32.76 -36.89
CA VAL A 58 -3.82 -32.74 -38.33
C VAL A 58 -5.26 -33.16 -38.62
N PHE A 59 -6.02 -32.29 -39.26
CA PHE A 59 -7.44 -32.51 -39.54
C PHE A 59 -7.65 -33.34 -40.81
N ASP A 60 -8.68 -34.19 -40.79
CA ASP A 60 -9.20 -34.96 -41.94
C ASP A 60 -8.16 -35.81 -42.71
N ARG A 61 -7.02 -36.14 -42.08
CA ARG A 61 -5.92 -36.88 -42.73
C ARG A 61 -5.20 -37.78 -41.76
N LYS A 62 -4.81 -38.96 -42.25
CA LYS A 62 -3.96 -39.92 -41.53
C LYS A 62 -2.52 -39.81 -41.99
N ILE A 63 -1.59 -39.80 -41.04
CA ILE A 63 -0.17 -39.84 -41.31
C ILE A 63 0.33 -41.27 -41.07
N SER A 64 0.80 -41.93 -42.12
CA SER A 64 1.20 -43.35 -42.10
C SER A 64 2.61 -43.59 -41.54
N ALA A 65 3.47 -42.57 -41.55
CA ALA A 65 4.82 -42.61 -40.99
C ALA A 65 4.86 -41.88 -39.64
N SER A 66 5.60 -42.42 -38.67
CA SER A 66 5.76 -41.77 -37.37
C SER A 66 6.48 -40.42 -37.53
N ILE A 67 5.92 -39.37 -36.92
CA ILE A 67 6.44 -37.99 -37.00
C ILE A 67 7.47 -37.71 -35.89
N VAL A 68 7.59 -38.63 -34.94
CA VAL A 68 8.51 -38.56 -33.78
C VAL A 68 9.95 -38.19 -34.18
N PRO A 69 10.58 -38.76 -35.22
CA PRO A 69 11.94 -38.38 -35.60
C PRO A 69 12.06 -36.93 -36.07
N ALA A 70 11.03 -36.39 -36.74
CA ALA A 70 11.02 -34.98 -37.14
C ALA A 70 10.81 -34.05 -35.94
N LEU A 71 10.03 -34.46 -34.95
CA LEU A 71 9.87 -33.73 -33.70
C LEU A 71 11.17 -33.71 -32.86
N GLU A 72 11.92 -34.81 -32.83
CA GLU A 72 13.24 -34.89 -32.20
C GLU A 72 14.25 -33.94 -32.88
N GLN A 73 14.27 -33.92 -34.22
CA GLN A 73 15.12 -33.01 -34.98
C GLN A 73 14.70 -31.55 -34.83
N MET A 74 13.39 -31.28 -34.71
CA MET A 74 12.85 -29.93 -34.55
C MET A 74 13.27 -29.29 -33.22
N LEU A 75 13.20 -30.06 -32.12
CA LEU A 75 13.54 -29.61 -30.76
C LEU A 75 15.00 -29.87 -30.38
N GLN A 76 15.74 -30.64 -31.20
CA GLN A 76 17.14 -31.04 -30.98
C GLN A 76 17.36 -31.81 -29.67
N CYS A 77 16.42 -32.68 -29.29
CA CYS A 77 16.46 -33.41 -28.04
C CYS A 77 15.61 -34.70 -28.09
N PRO A 78 15.93 -35.70 -27.22
CA PRO A 78 15.14 -36.91 -27.14
C PRO A 78 13.74 -36.61 -26.58
N LEU A 79 12.73 -37.27 -27.15
CA LEU A 79 11.33 -37.11 -26.74
C LEU A 79 10.94 -38.11 -25.65
N GLU A 80 10.15 -37.63 -24.70
CA GLU A 80 9.50 -38.34 -23.61
C GLU A 80 7.97 -38.23 -23.77
N ASP A 81 7.22 -39.14 -23.14
CA ASP A 81 5.74 -39.13 -23.11
C ASP A 81 5.06 -39.06 -24.49
N THR A 82 5.70 -39.63 -25.51
CA THR A 82 5.22 -39.61 -26.90
C THR A 82 3.92 -40.40 -27.06
N LYS A 83 2.90 -39.76 -27.65
CA LYS A 83 1.61 -40.38 -27.98
C LYS A 83 1.22 -39.98 -29.40
N GLU A 84 0.93 -40.97 -30.24
CA GLU A 84 0.33 -40.79 -31.56
C GLU A 84 -1.02 -41.52 -31.56
N ARG A 85 -2.10 -40.84 -31.93
CA ARG A 85 -3.45 -41.43 -31.97
C ARG A 85 -4.26 -40.87 -33.12
N ASP A 86 -5.04 -41.75 -33.72
CA ASP A 86 -6.16 -41.39 -34.60
C ASP A 86 -7.41 -41.20 -33.73
N ALA A 87 -8.07 -40.05 -33.81
CA ALA A 87 -9.33 -39.77 -33.12
C ALA A 87 -10.31 -39.10 -34.10
N ASP A 88 -11.43 -39.77 -34.40
CA ASP A 88 -12.54 -39.24 -35.20
C ASP A 88 -12.16 -38.66 -36.58
N GLY A 89 -11.13 -39.22 -37.24
CA GLY A 89 -10.66 -38.74 -38.55
C GLY A 89 -9.51 -37.73 -38.48
N ASP A 90 -9.23 -37.21 -37.28
CA ASP A 90 -8.08 -36.37 -36.98
C ASP A 90 -6.89 -37.22 -36.50
N TRP A 91 -5.68 -36.81 -36.87
CA TRP A 91 -4.44 -37.39 -36.39
C TRP A 91 -3.80 -36.45 -35.35
N VAL A 92 -3.51 -36.96 -34.15
CA VAL A 92 -2.93 -36.18 -33.05
C VAL A 92 -1.62 -36.83 -32.58
N ALA A 93 -0.55 -36.04 -32.56
CA ALA A 93 0.71 -36.38 -31.91
C ALA A 93 1.02 -35.41 -30.78
N SER A 94 1.42 -35.95 -29.63
CA SER A 94 1.95 -35.16 -28.51
C SER A 94 3.27 -35.73 -28.05
N ALA A 95 4.25 -34.88 -27.79
CA ALA A 95 5.53 -35.29 -27.23
C ALA A 95 6.08 -34.21 -26.30
N ARG A 96 6.94 -34.62 -25.35
CA ARG A 96 7.59 -33.70 -24.42
C ARG A 96 9.10 -33.84 -24.54
N CYS A 97 9.81 -32.73 -24.45
CA CYS A 97 11.25 -32.71 -24.31
C CYS A 97 11.66 -31.91 -23.08
N ALA A 98 12.36 -32.54 -22.14
CA ALA A 98 12.80 -31.91 -20.91
C ALA A 98 13.93 -30.87 -21.09
N GLN A 99 14.73 -30.97 -22.16
CA GLN A 99 15.95 -30.17 -22.38
C GLN A 99 15.96 -29.37 -23.69
N ALA A 100 14.78 -29.05 -24.24
CA ALA A 100 14.66 -28.33 -25.51
C ALA A 100 15.33 -26.94 -25.45
N PHE A 101 15.24 -26.27 -24.30
CA PHE A 101 15.86 -24.96 -24.05
C PHE A 101 16.80 -25.04 -22.85
N ARG A 102 17.94 -24.34 -22.94
CA ARG A 102 18.91 -24.30 -21.85
C ARG A 102 18.61 -23.12 -20.92
N LYS A 103 18.53 -23.41 -19.62
CA LYS A 103 18.40 -22.41 -18.56
C LYS A 103 19.77 -22.01 -18.01
N LYS A 104 20.10 -20.72 -18.06
CA LYS A 104 21.28 -20.11 -17.43
C LYS A 104 20.83 -19.04 -16.44
N GLY A 105 20.76 -19.40 -15.16
CA GLY A 105 20.24 -18.52 -14.10
C GLY A 105 18.75 -18.23 -14.31
N LEU A 106 18.41 -16.95 -14.55
CA LEU A 106 17.04 -16.50 -14.80
C LEU A 106 16.71 -16.32 -16.29
N LEU A 107 17.57 -16.80 -17.19
CA LEU A 107 17.35 -16.75 -18.64
C LEU A 107 17.21 -18.16 -19.20
N VAL A 108 16.26 -18.34 -20.10
CA VAL A 108 16.02 -19.58 -20.84
C VAL A 108 16.12 -19.24 -22.33
N GLY A 109 16.91 -20.00 -23.09
CA GLY A 109 17.13 -19.74 -24.51
C GLY A 109 17.39 -21.02 -25.29
N GLY A 110 17.01 -21.01 -26.56
CA GLY A 110 17.08 -22.17 -27.44
C GLY A 110 16.67 -21.84 -28.87
N THR A 111 16.71 -22.86 -29.71
CA THR A 111 16.40 -22.77 -31.14
C THR A 111 15.42 -23.83 -31.55
N ILE A 112 14.46 -23.49 -32.41
CA ILE A 112 13.48 -24.43 -32.96
C ILE A 112 13.68 -24.48 -34.47
N ALA A 113 13.97 -25.66 -35.00
CA ALA A 113 14.15 -25.88 -36.43
C ALA A 113 12.88 -26.50 -37.03
N LEU A 114 12.02 -25.71 -37.67
CA LEU A 114 10.75 -26.20 -38.22
C LEU A 114 10.91 -26.97 -39.56
N THR A 115 12.07 -26.88 -40.19
CA THR A 115 12.36 -27.48 -41.51
C THR A 115 12.12 -29.00 -41.58
N PRO A 116 12.59 -29.84 -40.62
CA PRO A 116 12.37 -31.29 -40.65
C PRO A 116 10.89 -31.66 -40.59
N LEU A 117 10.12 -30.94 -39.77
CA LEU A 117 8.68 -31.16 -39.62
C LEU A 117 7.92 -30.74 -40.89
N ALA A 118 8.27 -29.60 -41.49
CA ALA A 118 7.68 -29.15 -42.75
C ALA A 118 7.89 -30.17 -43.89
N ALA A 119 9.07 -30.79 -43.97
CA ALA A 119 9.37 -31.82 -44.98
C ALA A 119 8.47 -33.06 -44.85
N GLN A 120 8.21 -33.53 -43.62
CA GLN A 120 7.31 -34.67 -43.38
C GLN A 120 5.84 -34.30 -43.63
N LEU A 121 5.40 -33.10 -43.23
CA LEU A 121 4.03 -32.65 -43.47
C LEU A 121 3.73 -32.43 -44.96
N LYS A 122 4.75 -32.06 -45.75
CA LYS A 122 4.69 -32.04 -47.22
C LYS A 122 4.46 -33.44 -47.80
N GLN A 123 5.12 -34.47 -47.29
CA GLN A 123 4.90 -35.87 -47.73
C GLN A 123 3.48 -36.34 -47.40
N ALA A 124 2.89 -35.86 -46.30
CA ALA A 124 1.50 -36.11 -45.91
C ALA A 124 0.46 -35.21 -46.62
N ASN A 125 0.89 -34.36 -47.56
CA ASN A 125 0.05 -33.45 -48.35
C ASN A 125 -0.78 -32.46 -47.49
N VAL A 126 -0.22 -32.00 -46.38
CA VAL A 126 -0.84 -30.98 -45.50
C VAL A 126 -0.47 -29.59 -46.02
N LEU A 127 -1.44 -28.82 -46.53
CA LEU A 127 -1.17 -27.57 -47.26
C LEU A 127 -0.93 -26.33 -46.39
N ARG A 128 -1.51 -26.30 -45.19
CA ARG A 128 -1.44 -25.16 -44.25
C ARG A 128 -1.47 -25.64 -42.81
N ILE A 129 -0.58 -25.09 -42.00
CA ILE A 129 -0.52 -25.35 -40.55
C ILE A 129 -0.47 -24.02 -39.82
N GLU A 130 -1.32 -23.87 -38.79
CA GLU A 130 -1.19 -22.79 -37.82
C GLU A 130 -0.19 -23.21 -36.74
N ALA A 131 0.96 -22.56 -36.69
CA ALA A 131 1.98 -22.80 -35.68
C ALA A 131 1.89 -21.76 -34.57
N THR A 132 1.80 -22.22 -33.33
CA THR A 132 1.74 -21.39 -32.13
C THR A 132 2.86 -21.79 -31.17
N ILE A 133 3.69 -20.82 -30.78
CA ILE A 133 4.76 -20.99 -29.80
C ILE A 133 4.41 -20.16 -28.56
N ARG A 134 4.29 -20.82 -27.42
CA ARG A 134 3.91 -20.22 -26.15
C ARG A 134 5.05 -20.35 -25.14
N HIS A 135 5.35 -19.28 -24.42
CA HIS A 135 6.22 -19.34 -23.23
C HIS A 135 5.61 -18.53 -22.08
N PRO A 136 6.06 -18.72 -20.83
CA PRO A 136 5.52 -17.99 -19.69
C PRO A 136 5.77 -16.49 -19.80
N HIS A 137 4.85 -15.67 -19.30
CA HIS A 137 5.05 -14.23 -19.20
C HIS A 137 6.28 -13.93 -18.34
N THR A 138 7.22 -13.14 -18.84
CA THR A 138 8.49 -12.82 -18.17
C THR A 138 8.93 -11.39 -18.50
N GLY A 139 9.84 -10.83 -17.69
CA GLY A 139 10.32 -9.45 -17.85
C GLY A 139 11.16 -9.20 -19.11
N PHE A 140 11.61 -10.25 -19.77
CA PHE A 140 12.36 -10.19 -21.02
C PHE A 140 11.90 -11.34 -21.94
N SER A 141 11.59 -11.01 -23.20
CA SER A 141 11.33 -11.98 -24.26
C SER A 141 11.86 -11.43 -25.58
N GLN A 142 12.63 -12.25 -26.30
CA GLN A 142 13.21 -11.95 -27.59
C GLN A 142 12.93 -13.11 -28.53
N PHE A 143 12.29 -12.79 -29.66
CA PHE A 143 11.99 -13.68 -30.76
C PHE A 143 12.51 -13.03 -32.03
N VAL A 144 13.45 -13.67 -32.73
CA VAL A 144 14.26 -13.05 -33.80
C VAL A 144 13.59 -13.19 -35.18
N GLU A 145 12.26 -13.07 -35.25
CA GLU A 145 11.50 -13.17 -36.49
C GLU A 145 10.28 -12.25 -36.47
N ASN A 146 10.17 -11.35 -37.45
CA ASN A 146 9.15 -10.29 -37.46
C ASN A 146 7.83 -10.71 -38.11
N SER A 147 7.80 -11.85 -38.81
CA SER A 147 6.62 -12.33 -39.54
C SER A 147 5.53 -12.95 -38.64
N TRP A 148 5.82 -13.15 -37.35
CA TRP A 148 4.92 -13.83 -36.41
C TRP A 148 4.07 -12.82 -35.64
N THR A 149 2.78 -13.12 -35.46
CA THR A 149 1.90 -12.31 -34.64
C THR A 149 2.13 -12.61 -33.17
N ARG A 150 2.49 -11.58 -32.39
CA ARG A 150 2.72 -11.71 -30.95
C ARG A 150 1.49 -11.28 -30.16
N ARG A 151 0.96 -12.17 -29.33
CA ARG A 151 -0.07 -11.90 -28.33
C ARG A 151 0.53 -12.06 -26.94
N THR A 152 0.26 -11.11 -26.05
CA THR A 152 0.74 -11.16 -24.66
C THR A 152 -0.46 -11.25 -23.74
N THR A 153 -0.49 -12.27 -22.88
CA THR A 153 -1.47 -12.44 -21.82
C THR A 153 -0.77 -12.28 -20.45
N PRO A 154 -1.51 -12.15 -19.34
CA PRO A 154 -0.92 -12.12 -18.01
C PRO A 154 -0.17 -13.42 -17.64
N GLN A 155 -0.39 -14.52 -18.37
CA GLN A 155 0.19 -15.83 -18.07
C GLN A 155 1.26 -16.25 -19.08
N SER A 156 1.11 -15.87 -20.34
CA SER A 156 1.94 -16.34 -21.43
C SER A 156 2.22 -15.25 -22.45
N VAL A 157 3.30 -15.43 -23.21
CA VAL A 157 3.50 -14.76 -24.49
C VAL A 157 3.36 -15.81 -25.58
N GLU A 158 2.56 -15.49 -26.57
CA GLU A 158 2.20 -16.37 -27.68
C GLU A 158 2.66 -15.75 -28.99
N TYR A 159 3.31 -16.57 -29.81
CA TYR A 159 3.70 -16.25 -31.17
C TYR A 159 2.95 -17.18 -32.11
N SER A 160 2.13 -16.65 -33.00
CA SER A 160 1.42 -17.45 -34.00
C SER A 160 1.78 -17.04 -35.42
N ARG A 161 1.79 -18.01 -36.34
CA ARG A 161 1.93 -17.79 -37.77
C ARG A 161 1.32 -18.96 -38.53
N THR A 162 0.55 -18.67 -39.58
CA THR A 162 0.15 -19.68 -40.55
C THR A 162 1.33 -19.96 -41.49
N LEU A 163 1.76 -21.21 -41.55
CA LEU A 163 2.87 -21.70 -42.34
C LEU A 163 2.36 -22.57 -43.48
N SER A 164 2.95 -22.41 -44.65
CA SER A 164 2.83 -23.38 -45.74
C SER A 164 4.12 -24.21 -45.81
N PRO A 165 4.07 -25.54 -46.07
CA PRO A 165 5.27 -26.38 -46.11
C PRO A 165 6.29 -26.01 -47.18
N ASP A 166 5.89 -25.18 -48.16
CA ASP A 166 6.76 -24.66 -49.22
C ASP A 166 7.54 -23.40 -48.82
N ASP A 167 7.23 -22.80 -47.66
CA ASP A 167 7.94 -21.64 -47.15
C ASP A 167 9.35 -22.04 -46.68
N ALA A 168 10.36 -21.23 -47.05
CA ALA A 168 11.68 -21.34 -46.45
C ALA A 168 11.61 -20.82 -45.00
N ILE A 169 11.42 -21.72 -44.03
CA ILE A 169 11.29 -21.36 -42.61
C ILE A 169 12.68 -21.34 -41.96
N PRO A 170 13.18 -20.18 -41.52
CA PRO A 170 14.46 -20.09 -40.81
C PRO A 170 14.37 -20.73 -39.42
N THR A 171 15.52 -21.09 -38.86
CA THR A 171 15.61 -21.56 -37.46
C THR A 171 15.19 -20.45 -36.51
N LEU A 172 14.18 -20.70 -35.69
CA LEU A 172 13.62 -19.71 -34.78
C LEU A 172 14.48 -19.61 -33.53
N HIS A 173 14.98 -18.41 -33.23
CA HIS A 173 15.71 -18.12 -32.00
C HIS A 173 14.77 -17.46 -30.98
N LEU A 174 14.62 -18.10 -29.83
CA LEU A 174 13.78 -17.61 -28.74
C LEU A 174 14.58 -17.59 -27.43
N ALA A 175 14.50 -16.46 -26.72
CA ALA A 175 15.06 -16.30 -25.38
C ALA A 175 14.10 -15.51 -24.49
N PHE A 176 13.86 -15.99 -23.28
CA PHE A 176 12.97 -15.35 -22.32
C PHE A 176 13.47 -15.49 -20.87
N GLY A 177 12.96 -14.66 -19.96
CA GLY A 177 13.35 -14.69 -18.54
C GLY A 177 13.53 -13.30 -17.93
N TYR A 178 14.54 -13.16 -17.06
CA TYR A 178 14.82 -11.90 -16.34
C TYR A 178 16.29 -11.49 -16.47
N ARG A 179 16.51 -10.21 -16.78
CA ARG A 179 17.81 -9.55 -16.81
C ARG A 179 17.98 -8.68 -15.56
N MET A 180 19.21 -8.25 -15.27
CA MET A 180 19.49 -7.38 -14.11
C MET A 180 18.70 -6.06 -14.14
N VAL A 181 18.46 -5.51 -15.34
CA VAL A 181 17.65 -4.29 -15.51
C VAL A 181 16.22 -4.47 -15.02
N ASN A 182 15.65 -5.68 -15.11
CA ASN A 182 14.30 -5.94 -14.59
C ASN A 182 14.22 -5.76 -13.06
N PHE A 183 15.34 -5.87 -12.33
CA PHE A 183 15.39 -5.68 -10.88
C PHE A 183 15.68 -4.23 -10.45
N LEU A 184 15.79 -3.29 -11.39
CA LEU A 184 15.96 -1.86 -11.09
C LEU A 184 14.89 -1.33 -10.10
N PRO A 185 13.61 -1.73 -10.15
CA PRO A 185 12.61 -1.26 -9.19
C PRO A 185 12.93 -1.58 -7.72
N VAL A 186 13.78 -2.59 -7.43
CA VAL A 186 14.26 -2.88 -6.07
C VAL A 186 15.07 -1.72 -5.50
N SER A 187 15.76 -0.94 -6.34
CA SER A 187 16.52 0.24 -5.90
C SER A 187 15.64 1.35 -5.30
N LEU A 188 14.34 1.37 -5.60
CA LEU A 188 13.38 2.31 -4.99
C LEU A 188 13.32 2.16 -3.46
N LEU A 189 13.64 0.97 -2.94
CA LEU A 189 13.72 0.69 -1.50
C LEU A 189 14.94 1.35 -0.82
N LEU A 190 15.94 1.81 -1.58
CA LEU A 190 17.08 2.55 -1.03
C LEU A 190 16.69 3.99 -0.65
N PHE A 191 15.68 4.57 -1.31
CA PHE A 191 15.21 5.92 -1.03
C PHE A 191 14.81 6.15 0.44
N PRO A 192 13.91 5.34 1.04
CA PRO A 192 13.53 5.53 2.44
C PRO A 192 14.71 5.32 3.41
N VAL A 193 15.66 4.46 3.09
CA VAL A 193 16.87 4.25 3.90
C VAL A 193 17.75 5.49 3.88
N SER A 194 18.06 5.99 2.67
CA SER A 194 18.85 7.21 2.48
C SER A 194 18.22 8.42 3.16
N LEU A 195 16.90 8.60 3.00
CA LEU A 195 16.17 9.68 3.65
C LEU A 195 16.19 9.57 5.18
N THR A 196 16.05 8.35 5.72
CA THR A 196 16.17 8.11 7.17
C THR A 196 17.58 8.44 7.68
N LEU A 197 18.63 8.15 6.91
CA LEU A 197 20.01 8.52 7.27
C LEU A 197 20.20 10.05 7.28
N VAL A 198 19.66 10.76 6.30
CA VAL A 198 19.68 12.24 6.24
C VAL A 198 18.92 12.84 7.43
N MET A 199 17.72 12.32 7.72
CA MET A 199 16.93 12.75 8.87
C MET A 199 17.68 12.51 10.19
N ARG A 200 18.31 11.34 10.33
CA ARG A 200 19.14 11.02 11.50
C ARG A 200 20.31 11.97 11.63
N TRP A 201 21.01 12.25 10.54
CA TRP A 201 22.12 13.18 10.51
C TRP A 201 21.69 14.59 10.93
N ALA A 202 20.56 15.07 10.42
CA ALA A 202 20.01 16.38 10.77
C ALA A 202 19.62 16.43 12.26
N ALA A 203 18.90 15.43 12.77
CA ALA A 203 18.43 15.40 14.15
C ALA A 203 19.57 15.34 15.18
N LEU A 204 20.67 14.66 14.88
CA LEU A 204 21.82 14.57 15.80
C LEU A 204 22.66 15.85 15.87
N ARG A 205 22.56 16.74 14.87
CA ARG A 205 23.31 18.00 14.82
C ARG A 205 22.65 19.17 15.53
N VAL A 206 21.37 19.04 15.89
CA VAL A 206 20.65 20.10 16.61
C VAL A 206 21.12 20.15 18.07
N LYS A 207 21.79 21.24 18.45
CA LYS A 207 22.33 21.44 19.80
C LYS A 207 21.39 22.20 20.75
N ASN A 208 20.56 23.10 20.23
CA ASN A 208 19.78 24.07 21.02
C ASN A 208 18.25 23.91 20.91
N ALA A 209 17.75 22.75 20.47
CA ALA A 209 16.31 22.49 20.42
C ALA A 209 15.87 21.55 21.54
N ASP A 210 14.65 21.75 22.04
CA ASP A 210 14.00 20.84 22.98
C ASP A 210 13.96 19.42 22.39
N SER A 211 14.50 18.47 23.16
CA SER A 211 14.56 17.04 22.82
C SER A 211 13.18 16.47 22.47
N ALA A 212 12.12 16.93 23.12
CA ALA A 212 10.75 16.48 22.84
C ALA A 212 10.26 16.93 21.45
N VAL A 213 10.59 18.15 21.02
CA VAL A 213 10.20 18.67 19.71
C VAL A 213 10.91 17.91 18.58
N VAL A 214 12.21 17.62 18.76
CA VAL A 214 12.98 16.80 17.82
C VAL A 214 12.39 15.40 17.73
N TRP A 215 12.00 14.79 18.86
CA TRP A 215 11.34 13.49 18.92
C TRP A 215 10.03 13.45 18.12
N PHE A 216 9.08 14.35 18.40
CA PHE A 216 7.78 14.36 17.73
C PHE A 216 7.90 14.59 16.23
N THR A 217 8.81 15.47 15.82
CA THR A 217 9.06 15.78 14.42
C THR A 217 9.66 14.59 13.69
N TYR A 218 10.71 13.98 14.27
CA TYR A 218 11.38 12.83 13.69
C TYR A 218 10.42 11.68 13.44
N TRP A 219 9.62 11.30 14.44
CA TRP A 219 8.66 10.21 14.32
C TRP A 219 7.59 10.44 13.28
N ARG A 220 7.13 11.69 13.13
CA ARG A 220 6.08 12.00 12.16
C ARG A 220 6.60 11.88 10.74
N VAL A 221 7.75 12.49 10.47
CA VAL A 221 8.40 12.36 9.16
C VAL A 221 8.75 10.90 8.90
N PHE A 222 9.24 10.16 9.91
CA PHE A 222 9.51 8.73 9.80
C PHE A 222 8.26 7.95 9.38
N GLY A 223 7.11 8.20 10.00
CA GLY A 223 5.83 7.60 9.60
C GLY A 223 5.47 7.87 8.13
N TRP A 224 5.62 9.11 7.67
CA TRP A 224 5.42 9.46 6.25
C TRP A 224 6.38 8.74 5.31
N VAL A 225 7.66 8.64 5.68
CA VAL A 225 8.66 7.90 4.90
C VAL A 225 8.29 6.42 4.83
N MET A 226 7.84 5.82 5.94
CA MET A 226 7.41 4.41 5.95
C MET A 226 6.16 4.19 5.09
N THR A 227 5.12 5.02 5.25
CA THR A 227 3.91 4.93 4.41
C THR A 227 4.26 5.11 2.92
N GLY A 228 5.11 6.09 2.59
CA GLY A 228 5.60 6.31 1.24
C GLY A 228 6.39 5.13 0.69
N ALA A 229 7.22 4.47 1.53
CA ALA A 229 7.98 3.29 1.13
C ALA A 229 7.08 2.11 0.74
N TRP A 230 6.00 1.87 1.49
CA TRP A 230 5.01 0.84 1.15
C TRP A 230 4.31 1.13 -0.18
N LEU A 231 3.85 2.38 -0.39
CA LEU A 231 3.20 2.78 -1.64
C LEU A 231 4.16 2.71 -2.84
N LEU A 232 5.40 3.16 -2.65
CA LEU A 232 6.44 3.09 -3.68
C LEU A 232 6.77 1.63 -4.02
N TRP A 233 6.80 0.75 -3.02
CA TRP A 233 7.05 -0.67 -3.26
C TRP A 233 5.91 -1.35 -4.02
N VAL A 234 4.65 -1.00 -3.78
CA VAL A 234 3.53 -1.49 -4.60
C VAL A 234 3.80 -1.21 -6.08
N GLN A 235 4.26 -0.01 -6.42
CA GLN A 235 4.61 0.33 -7.80
C GLN A 235 5.86 -0.41 -8.29
N GLY A 236 6.90 -0.52 -7.47
CA GLY A 236 8.10 -1.27 -7.83
C GLY A 236 7.83 -2.76 -8.08
N SER A 237 6.95 -3.36 -7.28
CA SER A 237 6.55 -4.76 -7.40
C SER A 237 5.69 -5.05 -8.63
N ASN A 238 4.85 -4.09 -9.05
CA ASN A 238 4.12 -4.16 -10.32
C ASN A 238 5.08 -4.01 -11.51
N ALA A 239 6.04 -3.08 -11.45
CA ALA A 239 7.04 -2.89 -12.50
C ALA A 239 7.98 -4.10 -12.67
N LEU A 240 8.28 -4.82 -11.59
CA LEU A 240 9.03 -6.09 -11.61
C LEU A 240 8.17 -7.27 -12.09
N ASP A 241 6.83 -7.13 -12.08
CA ASP A 241 5.86 -8.22 -12.22
C ASP A 241 6.20 -9.40 -11.30
N CYS A 242 6.14 -9.15 -9.99
CA CYS A 242 6.41 -10.16 -8.96
C CYS A 242 5.57 -11.44 -9.12
N ALA A 243 4.37 -11.33 -9.72
CA ALA A 243 3.50 -12.47 -9.99
C ALA A 243 4.07 -13.37 -11.10
N ALA A 244 4.51 -12.78 -12.22
CA ALA A 244 5.23 -13.51 -13.26
C ALA A 244 6.57 -14.09 -12.73
N LEU A 245 7.30 -13.33 -11.90
CA LEU A 245 8.58 -13.81 -11.36
C LEU A 245 8.39 -15.02 -10.44
N ALA A 246 7.39 -14.99 -9.56
CA ALA A 246 7.09 -16.11 -8.67
C ALA A 246 6.68 -17.36 -9.45
N ARG A 247 5.84 -17.20 -10.47
CA ARG A 247 5.44 -18.28 -11.39
C ARG A 247 6.62 -18.85 -12.15
N PHE A 248 7.50 -18.00 -12.68
CA PHE A 248 8.72 -18.43 -13.37
C PHE A 248 9.68 -19.20 -12.45
N LEU A 249 9.89 -18.73 -11.21
CA LEU A 249 10.77 -19.39 -10.24
C LEU A 249 10.23 -20.76 -9.80
N LEU A 250 8.92 -20.91 -9.68
CA LEU A 250 8.27 -22.14 -9.24
C LEU A 250 7.63 -22.96 -10.36
N ASN A 251 7.89 -22.62 -11.63
CA ASN A 251 7.35 -23.29 -12.83
C ASN A 251 5.82 -23.48 -12.77
N ASP A 252 5.08 -22.41 -12.50
CA ASP A 252 3.61 -22.40 -12.35
C ASP A 252 3.05 -23.40 -11.31
N SER A 253 3.86 -23.75 -10.31
CA SER A 253 3.39 -24.54 -9.17
C SER A 253 2.27 -23.83 -8.40
N SER A 254 1.40 -24.61 -7.75
CA SER A 254 0.39 -24.12 -6.81
C SER A 254 0.94 -23.26 -5.65
N LYS A 255 2.26 -23.32 -5.41
CA LYS A 255 2.97 -22.49 -4.41
C LYS A 255 3.39 -21.11 -4.93
N ALA A 256 3.26 -20.83 -6.22
CA ALA A 256 3.63 -19.53 -6.82
C ALA A 256 2.93 -18.33 -6.16
N PRO A 257 1.62 -18.38 -5.85
CA PRO A 257 0.96 -17.28 -5.14
C PRO A 257 1.57 -17.02 -3.77
N LEU A 258 1.97 -18.08 -3.03
CA LEU A 258 2.60 -17.93 -1.72
C LEU A 258 3.94 -17.18 -1.82
N LEU A 259 4.75 -17.50 -2.82
CA LEU A 259 6.01 -16.79 -3.09
C LEU A 259 5.76 -15.34 -3.56
N GLN A 260 4.72 -15.11 -4.37
CA GLN A 260 4.30 -13.76 -4.74
C GLN A 260 3.92 -12.92 -3.51
N PHE A 261 3.19 -13.48 -2.55
CA PHE A 261 2.86 -12.79 -1.30
C PHE A 261 4.12 -12.38 -0.51
N THR A 262 5.15 -13.23 -0.48
CA THR A 262 6.40 -12.87 0.22
C THR A 262 7.14 -11.73 -0.48
N PHE A 263 7.12 -11.66 -1.82
CA PHE A 263 7.70 -10.53 -2.56
C PHE A 263 7.00 -9.19 -2.31
N TYR A 264 5.69 -9.20 -2.08
CA TYR A 264 4.98 -7.96 -1.71
C TYR A 264 5.25 -7.54 -0.26
N LEU A 265 5.32 -8.49 0.67
CA LEU A 265 5.33 -8.21 2.10
C LEU A 265 6.73 -8.05 2.71
N VAL A 266 7.68 -8.91 2.34
CA VAL A 266 8.98 -9.01 3.02
C VAL A 266 9.87 -7.80 2.77
N PRO A 267 10.06 -7.30 1.53
CA PRO A 267 10.94 -6.17 1.27
C PRO A 267 10.60 -4.89 2.06
N PRO A 268 9.34 -4.41 2.09
CA PRO A 268 9.02 -3.19 2.85
C PRO A 268 9.15 -3.40 4.37
N ILE A 269 8.87 -4.60 4.89
CA ILE A 269 9.09 -4.92 6.30
C ILE A 269 10.59 -4.88 6.66
N LEU A 270 11.45 -5.45 5.81
CA LEU A 270 12.90 -5.42 6.02
C LEU A 270 13.42 -3.98 6.02
N ILE A 271 12.98 -3.15 5.07
CA ILE A 271 13.35 -1.74 5.01
C ILE A 271 12.86 -0.99 6.24
N GLN A 272 11.63 -1.23 6.68
CA GLN A 272 11.09 -0.64 7.90
C GLN A 272 11.89 -1.04 9.15
N LEU A 273 12.32 -2.30 9.24
CA LEU A 273 13.19 -2.77 10.32
C LEU A 273 14.54 -2.05 10.29
N ILE A 274 15.18 -1.98 9.12
CA ILE A 274 16.46 -1.26 8.92
C ILE A 274 16.32 0.22 9.31
N CYS A 275 15.26 0.89 8.85
CA CYS A 275 15.00 2.29 9.16
C CYS A 275 14.73 2.51 10.66
N THR A 276 14.04 1.57 11.31
CA THR A 276 13.79 1.63 12.78
C THR A 276 15.07 1.46 13.57
N LEU A 277 15.90 0.46 13.21
CA LEU A 277 17.18 0.19 13.87
C LEU A 277 18.17 1.35 13.70
N THR A 278 18.26 1.90 12.48
CA THR A 278 19.12 3.06 12.20
C THR A 278 18.68 4.31 12.97
N SER A 279 17.39 4.47 13.24
CA SER A 279 16.82 5.59 14.00
C SER A 279 17.08 5.53 15.51
N GLY A 280 17.42 4.36 16.06
CA GLY A 280 17.51 4.14 17.51
C GLY A 280 18.38 5.14 18.29
N ARG A 281 19.49 5.62 17.69
CA ARG A 281 20.38 6.60 18.35
C ARG A 281 19.76 8.00 18.52
N VAL A 282 18.98 8.46 17.54
CA VAL A 282 18.24 9.73 17.62
C VAL A 282 17.18 9.62 18.71
N LEU A 283 16.48 8.49 18.69
CA LEU A 283 15.40 8.17 19.60
C LEU A 283 15.88 8.10 21.06
N ARG A 284 17.07 7.54 21.32
CA ARG A 284 17.69 7.50 22.65
C ARG A 284 18.07 8.88 23.18
N ARG A 285 18.59 9.77 22.33
CA ARG A 285 18.96 11.14 22.70
C ARG A 285 17.73 11.99 23.04
N ALA A 286 16.67 11.84 22.26
CA ALA A 286 15.48 12.67 22.37
C ALA A 286 14.50 12.20 23.48
N GLY A 287 14.48 10.90 23.80
CA GLY A 287 13.64 10.31 24.86
C GLY A 287 14.25 10.33 26.27
N GLY A 288 15.28 11.13 26.53
CA GLY A 288 15.87 11.27 27.88
C GLY A 288 16.48 9.99 28.47
N GLY A 289 16.95 9.06 27.62
CA GLY A 289 17.59 7.82 28.07
C GLY A 289 16.65 6.65 28.37
N GLN A 290 15.33 6.83 28.39
CA GLN A 290 14.33 5.77 28.62
C GLN A 290 14.00 4.97 27.34
N TRP A 291 14.96 4.80 26.44
CA TRP A 291 14.71 4.10 25.18
C TRP A 291 14.75 2.58 25.38
N GLU A 292 13.58 1.96 25.31
CA GLU A 292 13.45 0.51 25.25
C GLU A 292 13.21 0.04 23.80
N LEU A 293 14.20 -0.67 23.23
CA LEU A 293 14.13 -1.28 21.90
C LEU A 293 12.85 -2.14 21.70
N PRO A 294 12.39 -2.94 22.68
CA PRO A 294 11.14 -3.72 22.55
C PRO A 294 9.90 -2.84 22.37
N VAL A 295 9.82 -1.72 23.09
CA VAL A 295 8.69 -0.77 23.00
C VAL A 295 8.68 -0.11 21.63
N THR A 296 9.84 0.29 21.11
CA THR A 296 9.97 0.91 19.78
C THR A 296 9.60 -0.08 18.66
N LEU A 297 10.08 -1.32 18.72
CA LEU A 297 9.75 -2.36 17.75
C LEU A 297 8.27 -2.69 17.76
N LYS A 298 7.65 -2.80 18.94
CA LYS A 298 6.20 -2.99 19.09
C LYS A 298 5.43 -1.84 18.41
N HIS A 299 5.83 -0.59 18.62
CA HIS A 299 5.14 0.54 18.00
C HIS A 299 5.39 0.63 16.49
N ALA A 300 6.59 0.33 16.00
CA ALA A 300 6.90 0.31 14.57
C ALA A 300 6.11 -0.80 13.85
N PHE A 301 6.10 -2.02 14.40
CA PHE A 301 5.42 -3.16 13.79
C PHE A 301 3.91 -3.12 13.86
N TRP A 302 3.32 -2.51 14.90
CA TRP A 302 1.85 -2.47 15.01
C TRP A 302 1.22 -1.22 14.38
N HIS A 303 1.91 -0.08 14.35
CA HIS A 303 1.35 1.16 13.79
C HIS A 303 1.07 1.04 12.28
N GLU A 304 1.98 0.44 11.53
CA GLU A 304 1.87 0.38 10.07
C GLU A 304 0.80 -0.60 9.59
N PRO A 305 0.71 -1.87 10.04
CA PRO A 305 -0.37 -2.78 9.63
C PRO A 305 -1.76 -2.28 10.02
N VAL A 306 -1.90 -1.63 11.18
CA VAL A 306 -3.17 -1.06 11.69
C VAL A 306 -3.71 0.07 10.79
N ASN A 307 -2.84 0.74 10.04
CA ASN A 307 -3.19 1.87 9.18
C ASN A 307 -3.11 1.51 7.68
N ILE A 308 -2.01 0.89 7.23
CA ILE A 308 -1.73 0.58 5.82
C ILE A 308 -2.61 -0.55 5.30
N TRP A 309 -2.75 -1.68 6.01
CA TRP A 309 -3.46 -2.82 5.45
C TRP A 309 -4.97 -2.56 5.27
N PRO A 310 -5.68 -1.95 6.24
CA PRO A 310 -7.04 -1.49 6.01
C PRO A 310 -7.14 -0.49 4.87
N LEU A 311 -6.18 0.44 4.74
CA LEU A 311 -6.17 1.42 3.67
C LEU A 311 -5.99 0.75 2.29
N LEU A 312 -5.07 -0.20 2.15
CA LEU A 312 -4.87 -0.96 0.92
C LEU A 312 -6.14 -1.76 0.55
N CYS A 313 -6.79 -2.41 1.52
CA CYS A 313 -8.06 -3.10 1.29
C CYS A 313 -9.18 -2.13 0.88
N LEU A 314 -9.24 -0.94 1.49
CA LEU A 314 -10.20 0.09 1.10
C LEU A 314 -9.94 0.57 -0.33
N LEU A 315 -8.68 0.88 -0.67
CA LEU A 315 -8.27 1.29 -2.02
C LEU A 315 -8.54 0.20 -3.05
N ALA A 316 -8.28 -1.08 -2.72
CA ALA A 316 -8.61 -2.21 -3.57
C ALA A 316 -10.12 -2.34 -3.77
N GLY A 317 -10.92 -2.15 -2.71
CA GLY A 317 -12.38 -2.15 -2.83
C GLY A 317 -12.89 -1.05 -3.75
N VAL A 318 -12.36 0.17 -3.61
CA VAL A 318 -12.64 1.29 -4.51
C VAL A 318 -12.23 0.96 -5.95
N ALA A 319 -11.02 0.46 -6.16
CA ALA A 319 -10.53 0.08 -7.48
C ALA A 319 -11.44 -0.98 -8.13
N SER A 320 -11.84 -2.01 -7.39
CA SER A 320 -12.76 -3.05 -7.87
C SER A 320 -14.12 -2.49 -8.26
N LEU A 321 -14.70 -1.57 -7.47
CA LEU A 321 -15.95 -0.89 -7.82
C LEU A 321 -15.82 0.01 -9.05
N MET A 322 -14.73 0.78 -9.13
CA MET A 322 -14.63 1.94 -10.03
C MET A 322 -13.89 1.64 -11.33
N LEU A 323 -12.90 0.76 -11.32
CA LEU A 323 -12.07 0.43 -12.49
C LEU A 323 -12.49 -0.88 -13.17
N PHE A 324 -12.99 -1.83 -12.38
CA PHE A 324 -13.27 -3.19 -12.85
C PHE A 324 -14.76 -3.56 -12.84
N ASN A 325 -15.64 -2.63 -12.45
CA ASN A 325 -17.10 -2.81 -12.35
C ASN A 325 -17.51 -4.06 -11.53
N ALA A 326 -16.64 -4.49 -10.61
CA ALA A 326 -16.78 -5.71 -9.82
C ALA A 326 -17.43 -5.37 -8.46
N PHE A 327 -18.75 -5.12 -8.49
CA PHE A 327 -19.51 -4.61 -7.34
C PHE A 327 -19.35 -5.46 -6.07
N VAL A 328 -19.54 -6.78 -6.18
CA VAL A 328 -19.48 -7.71 -5.04
C VAL A 328 -18.09 -7.69 -4.40
N LEU A 329 -17.05 -7.81 -5.22
CA LEU A 329 -15.66 -7.78 -4.75
C LEU A 329 -15.32 -6.44 -4.11
N GLY A 330 -15.77 -5.34 -4.72
CA GLY A 330 -15.52 -4.01 -4.21
C GLY A 330 -16.14 -3.75 -2.84
N PHE A 331 -17.43 -4.07 -2.64
CA PHE A 331 -18.07 -3.96 -1.34
C PHE A 331 -17.47 -4.91 -0.30
N ALA A 332 -17.09 -6.13 -0.71
CA ALA A 332 -16.42 -7.09 0.17
C ALA A 332 -15.08 -6.54 0.68
N CYS A 333 -14.23 -6.02 -0.21
CA CYS A 333 -12.96 -5.40 0.15
C CYS A 333 -13.13 -4.17 1.05
N LEU A 334 -14.16 -3.33 0.80
CA LEU A 334 -14.48 -2.19 1.67
C LEU A 334 -14.88 -2.63 3.07
N ALA A 335 -15.77 -3.62 3.17
CA ALA A 335 -16.22 -4.16 4.46
C ALA A 335 -15.06 -4.81 5.24
N VAL A 336 -14.21 -5.58 4.56
CA VAL A 336 -13.00 -6.19 5.15
C VAL A 336 -11.99 -5.12 5.59
N GLY A 337 -11.77 -4.08 4.78
CA GLY A 337 -10.92 -2.95 5.14
C GLY A 337 -11.42 -2.24 6.41
N TYR A 338 -12.71 -1.93 6.49
CA TYR A 338 -13.29 -1.31 7.68
C TYR A 338 -13.27 -2.23 8.91
N ALA A 339 -13.66 -3.50 8.76
CA ALA A 339 -13.67 -4.46 9.86
C ALA A 339 -12.25 -4.74 10.39
N SER A 340 -11.27 -4.90 9.49
CA SER A 340 -9.87 -5.10 9.86
C SER A 340 -9.32 -3.88 10.60
N ARG A 341 -9.65 -2.65 10.18
CA ARG A 341 -9.29 -1.42 10.91
C ARG A 341 -9.76 -1.45 12.35
N ILE A 342 -11.04 -1.79 12.57
CA ILE A 342 -11.62 -1.86 13.92
C ILE A 342 -10.95 -2.97 14.72
N ALA A 343 -10.78 -4.16 14.15
CA ALA A 343 -10.20 -5.31 14.82
C ALA A 343 -8.74 -5.06 15.21
N LEU A 344 -7.92 -4.56 14.28
CA LEU A 344 -6.52 -4.25 14.49
C LEU A 344 -6.34 -3.12 15.52
N LEU A 345 -7.15 -2.06 15.46
CA LEU A 345 -7.17 -1.03 16.50
C LEU A 345 -7.51 -1.59 17.88
N SER A 346 -8.55 -2.42 17.95
CA SER A 346 -8.99 -3.02 19.22
C SER A 346 -7.92 -3.93 19.82
N LEU A 347 -7.26 -4.72 18.96
CA LEU A 347 -6.19 -5.61 19.35
C LEU A 347 -4.95 -4.81 19.80
N TRP A 348 -4.58 -3.78 19.04
CA TRP A 348 -3.49 -2.89 19.40
C TRP A 348 -3.74 -2.20 20.74
N GLN A 349 -4.93 -1.64 20.96
CA GLN A 349 -5.30 -1.01 22.24
C GLN A 349 -5.21 -1.99 23.42
N ARG A 350 -5.61 -3.25 23.24
CA ARG A 350 -5.45 -4.30 24.27
C ARG A 350 -3.98 -4.56 24.57
N PHE A 351 -3.14 -4.64 23.53
CA PHE A 351 -1.71 -4.84 23.72
C PHE A 351 -1.02 -3.66 24.41
N GLN A 352 -1.56 -2.44 24.30
CA GLN A 352 -0.96 -1.26 24.92
C GLN A 352 -1.18 -1.14 26.43
N ASN A 353 -2.00 -2.00 27.06
CA ASN A 353 -2.26 -1.98 28.51
C ASN A 353 -2.47 -0.56 29.07
N LEU A 354 -3.31 0.23 28.38
CA LEU A 354 -3.55 1.64 28.71
C LEU A 354 -4.03 1.86 30.16
N SER A 355 -4.56 0.82 30.82
CA SER A 355 -4.90 0.84 32.24
C SER A 355 -3.72 1.21 33.15
N ARG A 356 -2.48 0.95 32.75
CA ARG A 356 -1.28 1.36 33.51
C ARG A 356 -1.11 2.88 33.57
N TYR A 357 -1.70 3.59 32.61
CA TYR A 357 -1.61 5.03 32.47
C TYR A 357 -2.89 5.74 32.91
N GLU A 358 -3.81 5.05 33.60
CA GLU A 358 -5.02 5.72 34.09
C GLU A 358 -4.65 6.81 35.10
N LEU A 359 -5.17 8.01 34.89
CA LEU A 359 -4.95 9.13 35.78
C LEU A 359 -5.62 8.82 37.14
N PRO A 360 -4.84 8.77 38.25
CA PRO A 360 -5.40 8.49 39.56
C PRO A 360 -6.37 9.60 40.01
N ALA A 361 -7.14 9.32 41.06
CA ALA A 361 -7.96 10.34 41.71
C ALA A 361 -7.08 11.48 42.24
N GLY A 362 -7.54 12.72 42.07
CA GLY A 362 -6.84 13.93 42.49
C GLY A 362 -7.33 15.17 41.75
N ASP A 363 -6.83 16.34 42.18
CA ASP A 363 -7.31 17.65 41.75
C ASP A 363 -7.39 17.82 40.22
N LEU A 364 -6.37 17.33 39.51
CA LEU A 364 -6.32 17.40 38.05
C LEU A 364 -7.45 16.56 37.41
N ARG A 365 -7.70 15.35 37.92
CA ARG A 365 -8.77 14.48 37.40
C ARG A 365 -10.13 15.11 37.65
N ASP A 366 -10.37 15.62 38.85
CA ASP A 366 -11.64 16.22 39.24
C ASP A 366 -11.91 17.52 38.45
N HIS A 367 -10.88 18.34 38.23
CA HIS A 367 -10.95 19.53 37.40
C HIS A 367 -11.31 19.20 35.95
N ILE A 368 -10.65 18.19 35.35
CA ILE A 368 -10.96 17.73 33.99
C ILE A 368 -12.41 17.22 33.89
N LEU A 369 -12.87 16.45 34.90
CA LEU A 369 -14.24 15.95 34.94
C LEU A 369 -15.26 17.08 35.09
N ALA A 370 -14.96 18.10 35.89
CA ALA A 370 -15.81 19.29 36.03
C ALA A 370 -15.91 20.05 34.71
N LEU A 371 -14.78 20.28 34.04
CA LEU A 371 -14.72 20.94 32.73
C LEU A 371 -15.48 20.15 31.66
N ALA A 372 -15.40 18.82 31.69
CA ALA A 372 -16.19 17.95 30.80
C ALA A 372 -17.70 18.04 31.05
N ARG A 373 -18.12 18.09 32.33
CA ARG A 373 -19.54 18.29 32.69
C ARG A 373 -20.04 19.63 32.19
N GLN A 374 -19.28 20.71 32.37
CA GLN A 374 -19.61 22.05 31.86
C GLN A 374 -19.70 22.06 30.33
N ALA A 375 -18.79 21.36 29.64
CA ALA A 375 -18.84 21.22 28.19
C ALA A 375 -20.00 20.32 27.69
N GLY A 376 -20.67 19.58 28.58
CA GLY A 376 -21.73 18.64 28.25
C GLY A 376 -21.23 17.35 27.60
N VAL A 377 -20.04 16.88 27.99
CA VAL A 377 -19.44 15.64 27.48
C VAL A 377 -19.18 14.66 28.62
N SER A 378 -19.51 13.39 28.42
CA SER A 378 -19.26 12.33 29.41
C SER A 378 -17.85 11.74 29.23
N LEU A 379 -17.01 11.90 30.26
CA LEU A 379 -15.72 11.24 30.36
C LEU A 379 -15.85 9.98 31.23
N LYS A 380 -15.36 8.86 30.71
CA LYS A 380 -15.29 7.56 31.39
C LYS A 380 -13.89 7.27 31.93
N GLN A 381 -12.86 7.58 31.13
CA GLN A 381 -11.47 7.23 31.43
C GLN A 381 -10.54 8.36 30.99
N ILE A 382 -9.56 8.69 31.84
CA ILE A 382 -8.53 9.69 31.56
C ILE A 382 -7.19 8.98 31.68
N TYR A 383 -6.34 9.10 30.66
CA TYR A 383 -5.03 8.46 30.60
C TYR A 383 -3.93 9.52 30.50
N LEU A 384 -2.87 9.36 31.28
CA LEU A 384 -1.66 10.17 31.24
C LEU A 384 -0.49 9.34 30.72
N LEU A 385 -0.14 9.54 29.44
CA LEU A 385 0.92 8.82 28.77
C LEU A 385 2.25 9.58 28.89
N PRO A 386 3.37 8.90 29.13
CA PRO A 386 4.68 9.54 29.05
C PRO A 386 4.99 9.90 27.59
N ALA A 387 5.60 11.04 27.32
CA ALA A 387 5.91 11.50 25.95
C ALA A 387 6.81 10.55 25.15
N SER A 388 7.58 9.70 25.85
CA SER A 388 8.38 8.62 25.28
C SER A 388 7.54 7.49 24.67
N GLU A 389 6.32 7.27 25.16
CA GLU A 389 5.41 6.20 24.70
C GLU A 389 4.18 6.75 23.97
N GLY A 390 3.64 7.86 24.46
CA GLY A 390 2.51 8.58 23.90
C GLY A 390 2.97 9.55 22.83
N ARG A 391 2.73 9.23 21.55
CA ARG A 391 2.94 10.12 20.39
C ARG A 391 1.94 11.30 20.33
N LEU A 392 1.56 11.85 21.49
CA LEU A 392 0.50 12.85 21.64
C LEU A 392 1.11 14.23 21.91
N ALA A 393 1.18 15.01 20.83
CA ALA A 393 1.54 16.43 20.86
C ALA A 393 0.35 17.34 21.26
N SER A 394 -0.85 16.75 21.38
CA SER A 394 -2.10 17.42 21.73
C SER A 394 -2.97 16.43 22.50
N PRO A 395 -3.89 16.89 23.36
CA PRO A 395 -4.85 16.01 23.99
C PRO A 395 -5.69 15.33 22.91
N LEU A 396 -6.00 14.06 23.10
CA LEU A 396 -6.87 13.32 22.19
C LEU A 396 -8.09 12.82 22.96
N MET A 397 -9.27 13.19 22.49
CA MET A 397 -10.51 12.74 23.09
C MET A 397 -11.32 11.87 22.13
N SER A 398 -11.70 10.69 22.60
CA SER A 398 -12.53 9.73 21.85
C SER A 398 -14.00 9.91 22.18
N ARG A 399 -14.86 9.63 21.19
CA ARG A 399 -16.33 9.56 21.36
C ARG A 399 -16.79 8.59 22.45
N GLN A 400 -15.96 7.61 22.81
CA GLN A 400 -16.25 6.66 23.88
C GLN A 400 -16.03 7.24 25.29
N GLY A 401 -15.70 8.54 25.41
CA GLY A 401 -15.42 9.21 26.68
C GLY A 401 -14.02 8.89 27.21
N ARG A 402 -13.05 8.66 26.33
CA ARG A 402 -11.64 8.44 26.72
C ARG A 402 -10.83 9.68 26.39
N LEU A 403 -10.15 10.24 27.38
CA LEU A 403 -9.21 11.35 27.21
C LEU A 403 -7.78 10.83 27.35
N LEU A 404 -6.91 11.14 26.40
CA LEU A 404 -5.49 10.84 26.47
C LEU A 404 -4.70 12.15 26.54
N LEU A 405 -3.87 12.28 27.56
CA LEU A 405 -2.98 13.39 27.84
C LEU A 405 -1.54 12.92 27.83
N SER A 406 -0.61 13.77 27.43
CA SER A 406 0.82 13.53 27.63
C SER A 406 1.35 14.32 28.82
N ASP A 407 2.29 13.74 29.55
CA ASP A 407 3.01 14.42 30.63
C ASP A 407 3.73 15.70 30.14
N TYR A 408 4.23 15.69 28.91
CA TYR A 408 4.82 16.85 28.25
C TYR A 408 3.82 18.00 28.08
N LEU A 409 2.56 17.70 27.72
CA LEU A 409 1.53 18.73 27.57
C LEU A 409 1.24 19.46 28.89
N LEU A 410 1.22 18.71 30.01
CA LEU A 410 1.02 19.28 31.35
C LEU A 410 2.18 20.19 31.79
N ARG A 411 3.40 19.94 31.28
CA ARG A 411 4.57 20.81 31.54
C ARG A 411 4.60 22.02 30.61
N LEU A 412 4.11 21.86 29.38
CA LEU A 412 4.13 22.88 28.34
C LEU A 412 3.05 23.95 28.54
N LEU A 413 1.85 23.54 28.95
CA LEU A 413 0.69 24.41 29.06
C LEU A 413 0.37 24.74 30.53
N PRO A 414 0.40 26.01 30.95
CA PRO A 414 -0.15 26.40 32.25
C PRO A 414 -1.64 26.09 32.31
N LYS A 415 -2.20 26.00 33.53
CA LYS A 415 -3.58 25.56 33.79
C LYS A 415 -4.63 26.26 32.90
N ARG A 416 -4.56 27.59 32.76
CA ARG A 416 -5.48 28.37 31.91
C ARG A 416 -5.44 27.93 30.44
N GLU A 417 -4.24 27.72 29.91
CA GLU A 417 -4.05 27.26 28.53
C GLU A 417 -4.48 25.80 28.35
N LEU A 418 -4.22 24.94 29.34
CA LEU A 418 -4.67 23.56 29.33
C LEU A 418 -6.20 23.45 29.30
N ASP A 419 -6.90 24.25 30.10
CA ASP A 419 -8.37 24.26 30.20
C ASP A 419 -9.02 24.60 28.86
N VAL A 420 -8.50 25.62 28.18
CA VAL A 420 -8.98 26.04 26.86
C VAL A 420 -8.72 24.99 25.79
N VAL A 421 -7.57 24.33 25.84
CA VAL A 421 -7.21 23.26 24.90
C VAL A 421 -8.08 22.02 25.13
N LEU A 422 -8.34 21.65 26.38
CA LEU A 422 -9.26 20.57 26.73
C LEU A 422 -10.69 20.88 26.27
N ALA A 423 -11.17 22.11 26.50
CA ALA A 423 -12.49 22.54 26.03
C ALA A 423 -12.61 22.44 24.49
N ARG A 424 -11.55 22.73 23.75
CA ARG A 424 -11.49 22.56 22.28
C ARG A 424 -11.64 21.10 21.86
N GLU A 425 -10.91 20.19 22.49
CA GLU A 425 -11.03 18.75 22.19
C GLU A 425 -12.42 18.20 22.56
N MET A 426 -13.03 18.70 23.64
CA MET A 426 -14.41 18.36 24.00
C MET A 426 -15.41 18.86 22.96
N ALA A 427 -15.20 20.06 22.39
CA ALA A 427 -16.03 20.59 21.31
C ALA A 427 -15.98 19.70 20.06
N HIS A 428 -14.80 19.19 19.68
CA HIS A 428 -14.67 18.25 18.56
C HIS A 428 -15.50 16.98 18.76
N VAL A 429 -15.53 16.44 19.98
CA VAL A 429 -16.33 15.25 20.31
C VAL A 429 -17.82 15.56 20.32
N LYS A 430 -18.22 16.66 20.96
CA LYS A 430 -19.63 17.09 21.08
C LYS A 430 -20.27 17.36 19.72
N ARG A 431 -19.52 17.96 18.79
CA ARG A 431 -19.99 18.35 17.45
C ARG A 431 -19.68 17.33 16.36
N TYR A 432 -19.20 16.14 16.73
CA TYR A 432 -18.94 15.03 15.81
C TYR A 432 -17.96 15.37 14.66
N HIS A 433 -17.01 16.29 14.88
CA HIS A 433 -16.10 16.77 13.83
C HIS A 433 -15.31 15.63 13.16
N THR A 434 -14.81 14.68 13.95
CA THR A 434 -14.10 13.50 13.41
C THR A 434 -15.01 12.61 12.56
N ALA A 435 -16.27 12.44 12.95
CA ALA A 435 -17.22 11.64 12.19
C ALA A 435 -17.64 12.35 10.89
N LEU A 436 -17.79 13.68 10.93
CA LEU A 436 -18.07 14.48 9.75
C LEU A 436 -16.92 14.40 8.74
N MET A 437 -15.66 14.49 9.19
CA MET A 437 -14.49 14.31 8.33
C MET A 437 -14.41 12.91 7.72
N LEU A 438 -14.69 11.88 8.51
CA LEU A 438 -14.72 10.50 8.01
C LEU A 438 -15.82 10.35 6.96
N GLY A 439 -17.02 10.85 7.23
CA GLY A 439 -18.14 10.85 6.29
C GLY A 439 -17.80 11.58 4.99
N ALA A 440 -17.23 12.78 5.08
CA ALA A 440 -16.79 13.56 3.92
C ALA A 440 -15.73 12.82 3.10
N THR A 441 -14.78 12.15 3.74
CA THR A 441 -13.74 11.36 3.05
C THR A 441 -14.34 10.15 2.32
N VAL A 442 -15.25 9.42 2.97
CA VAL A 442 -15.95 8.27 2.38
C VAL A 442 -16.83 8.69 1.20
N VAL A 443 -17.48 9.85 1.29
CA VAL A 443 -18.35 10.40 0.25
C VAL A 443 -17.56 11.05 -0.91
N ALA A 444 -16.38 11.60 -0.63
CA ALA A 444 -15.57 12.26 -1.65
C ALA A 444 -15.17 11.30 -2.79
N LEU A 445 -14.75 10.07 -2.46
CA LEU A 445 -14.32 9.09 -3.46
C LEU A 445 -15.36 8.71 -4.53
N PRO A 446 -16.60 8.31 -4.18
CA PRO A 446 -17.63 8.04 -5.17
C PRO A 446 -18.06 9.31 -5.91
N LEU A 447 -18.02 10.49 -5.28
CA LEU A 447 -18.24 11.75 -5.98
C LEU A 447 -17.17 12.00 -7.05
N ILE A 448 -15.89 11.85 -6.74
CA ILE A 448 -14.78 11.99 -7.69
C ILE A 448 -15.03 11.13 -8.92
N TYR A 449 -15.36 9.85 -8.70
CA TYR A 449 -15.65 8.95 -9.81
C TYR A 449 -16.90 9.38 -10.60
N ARG A 450 -18.00 9.71 -9.93
CA ARG A 450 -19.24 10.14 -10.58
C ARG A 450 -19.04 11.41 -11.41
N PHE A 451 -18.40 12.42 -10.84
CA PHE A 451 -18.11 13.70 -11.51
C PHE A 451 -17.15 13.51 -12.67
N SER A 452 -16.12 12.68 -12.51
CA SER A 452 -15.20 12.40 -13.60
C SER A 452 -15.95 11.81 -14.81
N ASN A 453 -16.96 10.97 -14.60
CA ASN A 453 -17.68 10.26 -15.67
C ASN A 453 -18.96 10.98 -16.13
N LEU A 454 -19.16 12.26 -15.78
CA LEU A 454 -20.23 13.06 -16.38
C LEU A 454 -19.94 13.26 -17.88
N PRO A 455 -20.92 13.14 -18.79
CA PRO A 455 -20.70 13.23 -20.24
C PRO A 455 -19.94 14.50 -20.65
N VAL A 456 -20.34 15.65 -20.07
CA VAL A 456 -19.70 16.96 -20.30
C VAL A 456 -18.19 16.96 -20.01
N ILE A 457 -17.74 16.14 -19.06
CA ILE A 457 -16.32 16.06 -18.65
C ILE A 457 -15.62 14.89 -19.35
N ALA A 458 -16.30 13.74 -19.48
CA ALA A 458 -15.77 12.53 -20.07
C ALA A 458 -15.51 12.68 -21.58
N ASP A 459 -16.35 13.45 -22.28
CA ASP A 459 -16.24 13.67 -23.73
C ASP A 459 -15.15 14.70 -24.07
N GLN A 460 -14.83 15.60 -23.14
CA GLN A 460 -13.83 16.66 -23.34
C GLN A 460 -12.43 16.29 -22.84
N LEU A 461 -12.32 15.44 -21.81
CA LEU A 461 -11.05 15.11 -21.17
C LEU A 461 -10.86 13.59 -21.04
N PRO A 462 -9.71 13.05 -21.49
CA PRO A 462 -9.40 11.65 -21.28
C PRO A 462 -9.29 11.35 -19.78
N TRP A 463 -9.68 10.13 -19.39
CA TRP A 463 -9.63 9.65 -17.99
C TRP A 463 -8.28 9.94 -17.31
N ALA A 464 -7.18 9.77 -18.05
CA ALA A 464 -5.82 10.00 -17.59
C ALA A 464 -5.57 11.43 -17.08
N VAL A 465 -6.39 12.41 -17.45
CA VAL A 465 -6.29 13.81 -16.99
C VAL A 465 -7.36 14.13 -15.94
N ARG A 466 -8.63 13.77 -16.20
CA ARG A 466 -9.75 14.10 -15.30
C ARG A 466 -9.74 13.33 -13.98
N GLY A 467 -9.34 12.05 -14.00
CA GLY A 467 -9.26 11.22 -12.80
C GLY A 467 -8.25 11.79 -11.79
N PRO A 468 -6.99 12.02 -12.19
CA PRO A 468 -5.99 12.64 -11.32
C PRO A 468 -6.40 14.04 -10.83
N LEU A 469 -6.95 14.91 -11.69
CA LEU A 469 -7.32 16.27 -11.30
C LEU A 469 -8.28 16.31 -10.10
N LEU A 470 -9.33 15.49 -10.11
CA LEU A 470 -10.31 15.41 -9.01
C LEU A 470 -9.72 14.76 -7.74
N VAL A 471 -8.83 13.79 -7.92
CA VAL A 471 -8.05 13.23 -6.80
C VAL A 471 -7.15 14.31 -6.17
N TRP A 472 -6.54 15.20 -6.96
CA TRP A 472 -5.71 16.30 -6.46
C TRP A 472 -6.51 17.40 -5.76
N LEU A 473 -7.76 17.67 -6.18
CA LEU A 473 -8.64 18.64 -5.54
C LEU A 473 -9.23 18.15 -4.21
N THR A 474 -9.29 16.83 -4.00
CA THR A 474 -9.92 16.24 -2.82
C THR A 474 -9.21 16.57 -1.49
N PRO A 475 -7.88 16.44 -1.38
CA PRO A 475 -7.14 16.90 -0.20
C PRO A 475 -7.38 18.36 0.13
N LEU A 476 -7.51 19.23 -0.89
CA LEU A 476 -7.79 20.66 -0.69
C LEU A 476 -9.17 20.86 -0.07
N PHE A 477 -10.21 20.22 -0.61
CA PHE A 477 -11.56 20.31 -0.06
C PHE A 477 -11.63 19.78 1.38
N LEU A 478 -11.04 18.60 1.64
CA LEU A 478 -11.00 18.01 2.98
C LEU A 478 -10.21 18.89 3.96
N TYR A 479 -9.14 19.55 3.50
CA TYR A 479 -8.40 20.53 4.29
C TYR A 479 -9.26 21.75 4.66
N LEU A 480 -9.98 22.33 3.70
CA LEU A 480 -10.86 23.48 3.95
C LEU A 480 -12.00 23.12 4.91
N LEU A 481 -12.59 21.92 4.75
CA LEU A 481 -13.60 21.39 5.66
C LEU A 481 -13.02 21.21 7.07
N TRP A 482 -11.87 20.54 7.20
CA TRP A 482 -11.19 20.37 8.46
C TRP A 482 -10.93 21.71 9.14
N ARG A 483 -10.49 22.71 8.37
CA ARG A 483 -10.20 24.02 8.92
C ARG A 483 -11.44 24.72 9.45
N ARG A 484 -12.58 24.58 8.78
CA ARG A 484 -13.86 25.09 9.29
C ARG A 484 -14.20 24.45 10.65
N LEU A 485 -13.97 23.16 10.80
CA LEU A 485 -14.24 22.43 12.05
C LEU A 485 -13.28 22.83 13.19
N GLU A 486 -12.01 23.12 12.88
CA GLU A 486 -11.07 23.68 13.86
C GLU A 486 -11.53 25.05 14.35
N ARG A 487 -11.94 25.96 13.44
CA ARG A 487 -12.45 27.30 13.82
C ARG A 487 -13.68 27.21 14.70
N ASP A 488 -14.57 26.29 14.35
CA ASP A 488 -15.79 26.03 15.08
C ASP A 488 -15.50 25.52 16.51
N ALA A 489 -14.57 24.57 16.66
CA ALA A 489 -14.11 24.07 17.96
C ALA A 489 -13.37 25.15 18.78
N GLU A 490 -12.52 25.97 18.14
CA GLU A 490 -11.83 27.10 18.78
C GLU A 490 -12.86 28.09 19.37
N SER A 491 -13.90 28.45 18.60
CA SER A 491 -14.95 29.37 19.07
C SER A 491 -15.76 28.80 20.24
N ALA A 492 -16.08 27.50 20.20
CA ALA A 492 -16.81 26.83 21.28
C ALA A 492 -15.98 26.75 22.56
N ALA A 493 -14.67 26.51 22.44
CA ALA A 493 -13.77 26.46 23.59
C ALA A 493 -13.65 27.83 24.28
N VAL A 494 -13.50 28.90 23.50
CA VAL A 494 -13.47 30.27 24.03
C VAL A 494 -14.80 30.62 24.70
N ALA A 495 -15.93 30.27 24.09
CA ALA A 495 -17.24 30.49 24.69
C ALA A 495 -17.44 29.71 26.00
N ALA A 496 -16.88 28.49 26.11
CA ALA A 496 -17.00 27.65 27.30
C ALA A 496 -16.08 28.08 28.45
N THR A 497 -14.91 28.63 28.14
CA THR A 497 -13.87 28.98 29.15
C THR A 497 -13.80 30.46 29.47
N GLY A 498 -14.31 31.32 28.58
CA GLY A 498 -14.22 32.77 28.72
C GLY A 498 -12.81 33.34 28.55
N ASP A 499 -11.84 32.56 28.05
CA ASP A 499 -10.42 32.94 28.00
C ASP A 499 -9.85 32.89 26.56
N PRO A 500 -10.13 33.91 25.72
CA PRO A 500 -9.60 33.98 24.35
C PRO A 500 -8.07 34.12 24.32
N ASP A 501 -7.47 34.77 25.32
CA ASP A 501 -6.03 34.99 25.37
C ASP A 501 -5.27 33.69 25.66
N ALA A 502 -5.82 32.83 26.52
CA ALA A 502 -5.25 31.49 26.74
C ALA A 502 -5.34 30.61 25.48
N MET A 503 -6.39 30.72 24.66
CA MET A 503 -6.44 30.03 23.35
C MET A 503 -5.30 30.48 22.45
N VAL A 504 -5.11 31.80 22.37
CA VAL A 504 -4.09 32.44 21.54
C VAL A 504 -2.69 32.03 21.99
N ALA A 505 -2.43 31.97 23.30
CA ALA A 505 -1.15 31.56 23.85
C ALA A 505 -0.85 30.06 23.68
N ALA A 506 -1.87 29.20 23.80
CA ALA A 506 -1.70 27.75 23.75
C ALA A 506 -1.44 27.20 22.34
N LEU A 507 -2.12 27.75 21.33
CA LEU A 507 -2.10 27.22 19.96
C LEU A 507 -0.70 27.20 19.29
N PRO A 508 0.15 28.24 19.43
CA PRO A 508 1.53 28.19 18.95
C PRO A 508 2.38 27.14 19.66
N LYS A 509 2.23 26.98 20.99
CA LYS A 509 2.97 25.98 21.78
C LYS A 509 2.67 24.56 21.30
N ILE A 510 1.38 24.26 21.07
CA ILE A 510 0.96 22.97 20.49
C ILE A 510 1.47 22.82 19.05
N ALA A 511 1.41 23.89 18.24
CA ALA A 511 1.89 23.86 16.87
C ALA A 511 3.40 23.63 16.76
N GLN A 512 4.21 24.06 17.73
CA GLN A 512 5.65 23.78 17.76
C GLN A 512 5.97 22.29 17.88
N CYS A 513 5.11 21.51 18.56
CA CYS A 513 5.19 20.05 18.57
C CYS A 513 4.80 19.41 17.21
N ASN A 514 4.36 20.23 16.26
CA ASN A 514 4.05 19.85 14.89
C ASN A 514 4.61 20.82 13.86
N LEU A 515 5.91 20.71 13.56
CA LEU A 515 6.63 21.54 12.59
C LEU A 515 5.91 21.71 11.23
N ILE A 516 5.37 20.64 10.64
CA ILE A 516 4.57 20.73 9.40
C ILE A 516 3.30 21.56 9.64
N GLY A 517 2.59 21.28 10.74
CA GLY A 517 1.45 22.08 11.18
C GLY A 517 1.81 23.55 11.41
N ASN A 518 2.99 23.84 11.96
CA ASN A 518 3.49 25.21 12.17
C ASN A 518 3.74 25.93 10.84
N TYR A 519 4.38 25.28 9.85
CA TYR A 519 4.56 25.86 8.51
C TYR A 519 3.24 26.11 7.78
N PHE A 520 2.32 25.14 7.81
CA PHE A 520 1.00 25.32 7.21
C PHE A 520 0.20 26.40 7.92
N ARG A 521 0.32 26.51 9.24
CA ARG A 521 -0.36 27.54 10.03
C ARG A 521 0.23 28.93 9.79
N ARG A 522 1.55 29.06 9.62
CA ARG A 522 2.20 30.30 9.12
C ARG A 522 1.64 30.73 7.78
N LEU A 523 1.58 29.79 6.83
CA LEU A 523 1.05 30.04 5.51
C LEU A 523 -0.42 30.45 5.58
N GLU A 524 -1.22 29.73 6.36
CA GLU A 524 -2.64 30.02 6.55
C GLU A 524 -2.87 31.39 7.17
N TRP A 525 -2.12 31.76 8.22
CA TRP A 525 -2.30 33.06 8.88
C TRP A 525 -1.98 34.22 7.95
N ARG A 526 -1.01 34.05 7.04
CA ARG A 526 -0.66 35.07 6.06
C ARG A 526 -1.75 35.32 5.02
N PHE A 527 -2.53 34.30 4.67
CA PHE A 527 -3.52 34.40 3.57
C PHE A 527 -4.99 34.34 4.04
N TRP A 528 -5.30 33.74 5.19
CA TRP A 528 -6.64 33.54 5.73
C TRP A 528 -6.72 33.70 7.28
N PRO A 529 -6.49 34.90 7.83
CA PRO A 529 -6.61 35.14 9.28
C PRO A 529 -8.07 35.07 9.77
N ASN A 530 -8.31 34.33 10.86
CA ASN A 530 -9.64 34.26 11.50
C ASN A 530 -9.92 35.54 12.30
N GLY A 531 -11.20 35.82 12.59
CA GLY A 531 -11.63 36.99 13.37
C GLY A 531 -10.95 37.13 14.75
N LEU A 532 -10.63 36.01 15.40
CA LEU A 532 -9.90 35.96 16.68
C LEU A 532 -8.47 36.53 16.60
N TRP A 533 -7.89 36.56 15.39
CA TRP A 533 -6.50 36.90 15.12
C TRP A 533 -6.34 38.19 14.30
N ARG A 534 -7.40 38.62 13.60
CA ARG A 534 -7.39 39.87 12.80
C ARG A 534 -7.14 41.13 13.63
N SER A 535 -7.42 41.09 14.93
CA SER A 535 -7.20 42.22 15.84
C SER A 535 -5.77 42.32 16.39
N ARG A 536 -4.89 41.35 16.08
CA ARG A 536 -3.52 41.29 16.61
C ARG A 536 -2.49 41.71 15.55
N PRO A 537 -1.42 42.45 15.92
CA PRO A 537 -0.34 42.80 15.01
C PRO A 537 0.36 41.56 14.43
N GLU A 538 0.72 41.60 13.15
CA GLU A 538 1.43 40.50 12.46
C GLU A 538 2.76 40.15 13.13
N ALA A 539 3.44 41.14 13.72
CA ALA A 539 4.69 40.95 14.47
C ALA A 539 4.51 40.04 15.71
N ASP A 540 3.43 40.22 16.47
CA ASP A 540 3.15 39.42 17.67
C ASP A 540 2.81 37.97 17.31
N LEU A 541 2.06 37.80 16.22
CA LEU A 541 1.71 36.51 15.63
C LEU A 541 2.94 35.73 15.16
N MET A 542 3.86 36.41 14.46
CA MET A 542 5.07 35.80 13.94
C MET A 542 6.06 35.47 15.07
N THR A 543 6.13 36.30 16.11
CA THR A 543 6.94 36.04 17.31
C THR A 543 6.43 34.83 18.09
N ALA A 544 5.11 34.66 18.21
CA ALA A 544 4.50 33.49 18.84
C ALA A 544 4.81 32.18 18.08
N LEU A 545 4.93 32.24 16.74
CA LEU A 545 5.22 31.08 15.89
C LEU A 545 6.70 30.78 15.69
N SER A 546 7.57 31.79 15.81
CA SER A 546 9.03 31.64 15.71
C SER A 546 9.63 30.97 16.93
N GLY A 547 8.86 30.85 18.01
CA GLY A 547 9.36 30.34 19.28
C GLY A 547 10.26 31.37 19.93
N GLY A 548 9.66 32.29 20.71
CA GLY A 548 10.41 32.87 21.81
C GLY A 548 10.99 31.74 22.69
N PRO A 549 12.12 31.95 23.36
CA PRO A 549 12.74 30.92 24.20
C PRO A 549 11.66 30.35 25.13
N LEU A 550 11.50 29.01 25.09
CA LEU A 550 10.72 28.28 26.09
C LEU A 550 11.26 28.73 27.45
N VAL A 551 10.42 29.44 28.20
CA VAL A 551 10.59 29.89 29.59
C VAL A 551 12.02 29.71 30.10
N SER A 552 12.77 30.81 30.21
CA SER A 552 13.98 30.86 31.02
C SER A 552 13.71 30.12 32.32
N SER A 553 14.43 29.02 32.55
CA SER A 553 14.45 28.36 33.85
C SER A 553 14.67 29.46 34.89
N GLY A 554 13.69 29.68 35.76
CA GLY A 554 13.80 30.63 36.84
C GLY A 554 14.99 30.24 37.72
N SER A 555 16.11 30.90 37.48
CA SER A 555 17.24 30.96 38.39
C SER A 555 17.61 32.43 38.55
N ASP A 556 16.69 33.21 39.13
CA ASP A 556 17.11 34.43 39.79
C ASP A 556 16.35 34.55 41.11
N GLY A 557 16.96 33.91 42.10
CA GLY A 557 16.52 33.83 43.48
C GLY A 557 17.76 33.65 44.35
N SER A 558 18.60 34.68 44.43
CA SER A 558 19.43 35.02 45.59
C SER A 558 20.44 36.13 45.26
N ARG A 559 19.98 37.37 45.24
CA ARG A 559 20.79 38.48 45.77
C ARG A 559 20.11 38.99 47.03
N VAL A 560 20.46 38.30 48.12
CA VAL A 560 20.28 38.80 49.48
C VAL A 560 21.20 40.01 49.65
N MET A 561 20.63 41.11 50.11
CA MET A 561 21.37 42.22 50.69
C MET A 561 22.12 41.77 51.95
N GLY A 562 23.38 42.20 52.09
CA GLY A 562 24.08 42.22 53.38
C GLY A 562 25.59 42.01 53.25
N GLY A 563 26.36 43.08 53.49
CA GLY A 563 27.82 43.04 53.65
C GLY A 563 28.55 44.01 52.75
#